data_AF-A0A934VN00-F1
#
_entry.id   AF-A0A934VN00-F1
#
_cell.length_a   1.000
_cell.length_b   1.000
_cell.length_c   1.000
_cell.angle_alpha   90.00
_cell.angle_beta   90.00
_cell.angle_gamma   90.00
#
_symmetry.space_group_name_H-M   'P 1'
#
loop_
_entity.id
_entity.type
_entity.pdbx_description
1 polymer ?
#
loop_
_entity_poly.entity_id
_entity_poly.type
_entity_poly.pdbx_seq_one_letter_code
_entity_poly.pdbx_strand_id
1 'polypeptide(L)'
;MTRRLASDLATSRDTLLAAASALPRRDQLTREIADAEAAQARGYYLPDEDERLREVFARYLELRTALRTVVARMEPWVDRGEELDKNLRLSVFLVGFTAACFLVRSGIFIINMASEHRVVRRKLDEAEPRYGIPRKTFTEVYRLQSSVRRMWKFHEAWQFYQKHRTEVLALRSDSALGPVAVLLEEEEPFMETRRRAYWHHRIHYRLHSFRRRHRQGFEQTMFHIFELGGRTVAELRDPFAGLFPQPKRALRHCELGHQYLEPGDILITRHRDALSNRFLPGFWPHAALHVGALGDCEGQFVEARKDGVRLRPMEDTLAVDSALVLRARLPREIREEAARRALTHVGKLYDFAFDFRQATRLACTALVYRSWHGLGGIRFELGAKAGRLCLSAEDLITQSLAHNDFEVVAYFGPRCESVSLGKAAAEQFHVDREQVAG
;
A
#
# COMPACT_ATOMS: atom_id res chain seq x y z
N MET A 1 -3.99 -34.07 -31.45
CA MET A 1 -2.85 -33.32 -30.85
C MET A 1 -2.71 -31.92 -31.45
N THR A 2 -2.70 -31.80 -32.77
CA THR A 2 -2.43 -30.55 -33.53
C THR A 2 -3.40 -29.40 -33.26
N ARG A 3 -4.72 -29.66 -33.15
CA ARG A 3 -5.72 -28.61 -32.85
C ARG A 3 -5.56 -27.99 -31.46
N ARG A 4 -5.25 -28.81 -30.45
CA ARG A 4 -5.02 -28.33 -29.08
C ARG A 4 -3.76 -27.47 -29.02
N LEU A 5 -2.67 -27.93 -29.64
CA LEU A 5 -1.42 -27.19 -29.72
C LEU A 5 -1.58 -25.85 -30.47
N ALA A 6 -2.29 -25.82 -31.60
CA ALA A 6 -2.53 -24.59 -32.33
C ALA A 6 -3.31 -23.56 -31.48
N SER A 7 -4.33 -24.02 -30.74
CA SER A 7 -5.10 -23.18 -29.81
C SER A 7 -4.24 -22.68 -28.64
N ASP A 8 -3.47 -23.57 -28.02
CA ASP A 8 -2.57 -23.23 -26.91
C ASP A 8 -1.50 -22.21 -27.34
N LEU A 9 -0.94 -22.38 -28.54
CA LEU A 9 0.08 -21.50 -29.12
C LEU A 9 -0.50 -20.11 -29.41
N ALA A 10 -1.66 -20.02 -30.08
CA ALA A 10 -2.31 -18.75 -30.38
C ALA A 10 -2.67 -17.98 -29.10
N THR A 11 -3.30 -18.66 -28.14
CA THR A 11 -3.68 -18.04 -26.86
C THR A 11 -2.45 -17.57 -26.08
N SER A 12 -1.37 -18.37 -26.09
CA SER A 12 -0.14 -18.04 -25.37
C SER A 12 0.63 -16.90 -26.03
N ARG A 13 0.62 -16.82 -27.36
CA ARG A 13 1.13 -15.67 -28.12
C ARG A 13 0.40 -14.40 -27.73
N ASP A 14 -0.94 -14.41 -27.77
CA ASP A 14 -1.73 -13.20 -27.48
C ASP A 14 -1.55 -12.73 -26.03
N THR A 15 -1.51 -13.68 -25.10
CA THR A 15 -1.21 -13.40 -23.68
C THR A 15 0.19 -12.80 -23.53
N LEU A 16 1.19 -13.33 -24.23
CA LEU A 16 2.56 -12.81 -24.19
C LEU A 16 2.64 -11.39 -24.76
N LEU A 17 2.04 -11.12 -25.92
CA LEU A 17 2.07 -9.80 -26.54
C LEU A 17 1.40 -8.74 -25.65
N ALA A 18 0.25 -9.08 -25.06
CA ALA A 18 -0.44 -8.21 -24.12
C ALA A 18 0.37 -7.98 -22.83
N ALA A 19 0.98 -9.03 -22.28
CA ALA A 19 1.79 -8.89 -21.08
C ALA A 19 3.09 -8.10 -21.33
N ALA A 20 3.73 -8.29 -22.47
CA ALA A 20 4.96 -7.63 -22.86
C ALA A 20 4.76 -6.12 -23.06
N SER A 21 3.66 -5.70 -23.69
CA SER A 21 3.33 -4.29 -23.88
C SER A 21 2.97 -3.58 -22.57
N ALA A 22 2.39 -4.31 -21.62
CA ALA A 22 2.01 -3.77 -20.31
C ALA A 22 3.13 -3.78 -19.27
N LEU A 23 4.22 -4.52 -19.48
CA LEU A 23 5.30 -4.63 -18.51
C LEU A 23 6.22 -3.40 -18.58
N PRO A 24 6.31 -2.58 -17.52
CA PRO A 24 7.08 -1.35 -17.58
C PRO A 24 8.59 -1.63 -17.75
N ARG A 25 9.23 -0.76 -18.54
CA ARG A 25 10.69 -0.67 -18.67
C ARG A 25 11.25 0.28 -17.60
N ARG A 26 12.57 0.23 -17.37
CA ARG A 26 13.22 0.97 -16.27
C ARG A 26 13.06 2.49 -16.42
N ASP A 27 13.21 3.00 -17.62
CA ASP A 27 12.98 4.39 -18.01
C ASP A 27 11.56 4.87 -17.70
N GLN A 28 10.57 3.97 -17.79
CA GLN A 28 9.17 4.24 -17.46
C GLN A 28 8.88 4.24 -15.95
N LEU A 29 9.84 3.81 -15.10
CA LEU A 29 9.70 3.74 -13.64
C LEU A 29 10.50 4.82 -12.89
N THR A 30 10.82 5.92 -13.57
CA THR A 30 11.70 6.96 -13.04
C THR A 30 11.17 7.54 -11.71
N ARG A 31 9.86 7.73 -11.59
CA ARG A 31 9.24 8.27 -10.37
C ARG A 31 9.28 7.28 -9.21
N GLU A 32 8.96 6.02 -9.45
CA GLU A 32 8.94 4.96 -8.43
C GLU A 32 10.35 4.62 -7.94
N ILE A 33 11.35 4.73 -8.83
CA ILE A 33 12.76 4.59 -8.45
C ILE A 33 13.16 5.77 -7.55
N ALA A 34 12.81 7.00 -7.92
CA ALA A 34 13.09 8.17 -7.08
C ALA A 34 12.38 8.08 -5.71
N ASP A 35 11.12 7.64 -5.67
CA ASP A 35 10.39 7.38 -4.44
C ASP A 35 11.08 6.31 -3.58
N ALA A 36 11.60 5.25 -4.19
CA ALA A 36 12.34 4.20 -3.49
C ALA A 36 13.66 4.71 -2.88
N GLU A 37 14.38 5.56 -3.59
CA GLU A 37 15.61 6.20 -3.11
C GLU A 37 15.30 7.16 -1.95
N ALA A 38 14.29 8.02 -2.11
CA ALA A 38 13.83 8.96 -1.08
C ALA A 38 13.35 8.22 0.18
N ALA A 39 12.54 7.17 0.02
CA ALA A 39 12.06 6.33 1.12
C ALA A 39 13.21 5.57 1.80
N GLN A 40 14.24 5.17 1.06
CA GLN A 40 15.43 4.53 1.63
C GLN A 40 16.27 5.51 2.46
N ALA A 41 16.44 6.75 1.99
CA ALA A 41 17.14 7.80 2.72
C ALA A 41 16.38 8.20 4.00
N ARG A 42 15.06 8.34 3.90
CA ARG A 42 14.17 8.70 5.02
C ARG A 42 13.88 7.52 5.97
N GLY A 43 14.05 6.29 5.51
CA GLY A 43 13.83 5.07 6.28
C GLY A 43 12.40 4.51 6.25
N TYR A 44 11.47 5.19 5.56
CA TYR A 44 10.08 4.77 5.37
C TYR A 44 9.43 5.45 4.15
N TYR A 45 8.36 4.83 3.64
CA TYR A 45 7.52 5.36 2.56
C TYR A 45 6.45 6.31 3.09
N LEU A 46 6.22 7.41 2.38
CA LEU A 46 5.02 8.25 2.54
C LEU A 46 3.79 7.54 1.95
N PRO A 47 2.55 7.91 2.34
CA PRO A 47 1.35 7.28 1.82
C PRO A 47 1.25 7.29 0.30
N ASP A 48 1.52 8.42 -0.35
CA ASP A 48 1.40 8.54 -1.80
C ASP A 48 2.50 7.75 -2.55
N GLU A 49 3.70 7.67 -1.99
CA GLU A 49 4.79 6.83 -2.50
C GLU A 49 4.50 5.32 -2.30
N ASP A 50 3.94 4.95 -1.14
CA ASP A 50 3.51 3.58 -0.82
C ASP A 50 2.44 3.13 -1.81
N GLU A 51 1.40 3.95 -2.04
CA GLU A 51 0.34 3.64 -3.00
C GLU A 51 0.88 3.40 -4.41
N ARG A 52 1.74 4.29 -4.92
CA ARG A 52 2.39 4.11 -6.24
C ARG A 52 3.20 2.81 -6.29
N LEU A 53 3.99 2.53 -5.25
CA LEU A 53 4.75 1.27 -5.16
C LEU A 53 3.82 0.05 -5.20
N ARG A 54 2.70 0.09 -4.47
CA ARG A 54 1.74 -1.03 -4.41
C ARG A 54 1.03 -1.24 -5.73
N GLU A 55 0.61 -0.19 -6.41
CA GLU A 55 -0.02 -0.25 -7.74
C GLU A 55 0.90 -0.91 -8.76
N VAL A 56 2.14 -0.42 -8.85
CA VAL A 56 3.14 -0.97 -9.77
C VAL A 56 3.48 -2.42 -9.41
N PHE A 57 3.59 -2.74 -8.11
CA PHE A 57 3.88 -4.10 -7.68
C PHE A 57 2.72 -5.07 -7.93
N ALA A 58 1.47 -4.66 -7.69
CA ALA A 58 0.28 -5.46 -7.99
C ALA A 58 0.19 -5.78 -9.48
N ARG A 59 0.32 -4.75 -10.34
CA ARG A 59 0.37 -4.92 -11.79
C ARG A 59 1.49 -5.87 -12.22
N TYR A 60 2.68 -5.74 -11.62
CA TYR A 60 3.78 -6.67 -11.88
C TYR A 60 3.42 -8.13 -11.53
N LEU A 61 2.76 -8.37 -10.40
CA LEU A 61 2.36 -9.72 -9.97
C LEU A 61 1.34 -10.35 -10.92
N GLU A 62 0.39 -9.57 -11.42
CA GLU A 62 -0.58 -10.00 -12.44
C GLU A 62 0.11 -10.38 -13.74
N LEU A 63 0.94 -9.48 -14.29
CA LEU A 63 1.70 -9.72 -15.52
C LEU A 63 2.64 -10.91 -15.38
N ARG A 64 3.29 -11.06 -14.23
CA ARG A 64 4.12 -12.22 -13.91
C ARG A 64 3.30 -13.52 -13.96
N THR A 65 2.07 -13.50 -13.46
CA THR A 65 1.19 -14.69 -13.47
C THR A 65 0.76 -15.05 -14.89
N ALA A 66 0.45 -14.05 -15.73
CA ALA A 66 0.16 -14.25 -17.15
C ALA A 66 1.34 -14.87 -17.90
N LEU A 67 2.54 -14.30 -17.76
CA LEU A 67 3.76 -14.83 -18.39
C LEU A 67 4.12 -16.24 -17.89
N ARG A 68 3.94 -16.52 -16.59
CA ARG A 68 4.14 -17.88 -16.06
C ARG A 68 3.17 -18.89 -16.65
N THR A 69 1.93 -18.47 -16.91
CA THR A 69 0.93 -19.31 -17.57
C THR A 69 1.36 -19.64 -19.00
N VAL A 70 1.91 -18.67 -19.74
CA VAL A 70 2.49 -18.90 -21.08
C VAL A 70 3.60 -19.95 -21.01
N VAL A 71 4.58 -19.78 -20.13
CA VAL A 71 5.68 -20.74 -19.97
C VAL A 71 5.15 -22.13 -19.61
N ALA A 72 4.23 -22.22 -18.65
CA ALA A 72 3.66 -23.50 -18.21
C ALA A 72 2.84 -24.21 -19.30
N ARG A 73 2.20 -23.46 -20.21
CA ARG A 73 1.48 -24.03 -21.36
C ARG A 73 2.44 -24.52 -22.44
N MET A 74 3.54 -23.80 -22.68
CA MET A 74 4.51 -24.16 -23.73
C MET A 74 5.50 -25.24 -23.29
N GLU A 75 5.89 -25.29 -22.01
CA GLU A 75 6.90 -26.22 -21.47
C GLU A 75 6.65 -27.70 -21.86
N PRO A 76 5.44 -28.28 -21.72
CA PRO A 76 5.18 -29.67 -22.12
C PRO A 76 5.32 -29.94 -23.63
N TRP A 77 5.22 -28.91 -24.46
CA TRP A 77 5.38 -29.01 -25.91
C TRP A 77 6.84 -28.80 -26.33
N VAL A 78 7.59 -27.98 -25.60
CA VAL A 78 9.05 -27.86 -25.75
C VAL A 78 9.73 -29.17 -25.37
N ASP A 79 9.35 -29.76 -24.23
CA ASP A 79 9.93 -31.02 -23.73
C ASP A 79 9.66 -32.20 -24.68
N ARG A 80 8.52 -32.19 -25.40
CA ARG A 80 8.17 -33.19 -26.44
C ARG A 80 8.52 -32.73 -27.85
N GLY A 81 9.43 -31.77 -27.99
CA GLY A 81 9.70 -31.10 -29.26
C GLY A 81 10.20 -32.00 -30.39
N GLU A 82 10.67 -33.21 -30.10
CA GLU A 82 11.07 -34.22 -31.11
C GLU A 82 9.87 -34.88 -31.82
N GLU A 83 8.68 -34.82 -31.22
CA GLU A 83 7.42 -35.32 -31.80
C GLU A 83 6.76 -34.29 -32.74
N LEU A 84 7.30 -33.06 -32.81
CA LEU A 84 6.74 -31.95 -33.57
C LEU A 84 7.54 -31.70 -34.85
N ASP A 85 6.83 -31.24 -35.89
CA ASP A 85 7.49 -30.66 -37.05
C ASP A 85 8.43 -29.51 -36.63
N LYS A 86 9.53 -29.36 -37.36
CA LYS A 86 10.59 -28.39 -37.05
C LYS A 86 10.06 -26.96 -36.91
N ASN A 87 9.18 -26.50 -37.80
CA ASN A 87 8.65 -25.14 -37.74
C ASN A 87 7.78 -24.96 -36.50
N LEU A 88 6.93 -25.94 -36.19
CA LEU A 88 6.06 -25.90 -35.03
C LEU A 88 6.85 -25.95 -33.71
N ARG A 89 7.94 -26.72 -33.66
CA ARG A 89 8.88 -26.75 -32.54
C ARG A 89 9.50 -25.36 -32.30
N LEU A 90 9.95 -24.70 -33.36
CA LEU A 90 10.53 -23.35 -33.27
C LEU A 90 9.49 -22.31 -32.82
N SER A 91 8.25 -22.41 -33.29
CA SER A 91 7.15 -21.53 -32.89
C SER A 91 6.79 -21.65 -31.40
N VAL A 92 6.66 -22.88 -30.91
CA VAL A 92 6.40 -23.16 -29.48
C VAL A 92 7.56 -22.67 -28.62
N PHE A 93 8.79 -22.95 -29.05
CA PHE A 93 9.99 -22.49 -28.37
C PHE A 93 10.03 -20.96 -28.32
N LEU A 94 9.80 -20.27 -29.44
CA LEU A 94 9.81 -18.81 -29.54
C LEU A 94 8.86 -18.19 -28.51
N VAL A 95 7.60 -18.63 -28.45
CA VAL A 95 6.61 -18.08 -27.51
C VAL A 95 6.98 -18.37 -26.05
N GLY A 96 7.30 -19.62 -25.72
CA GLY A 96 7.65 -20.01 -24.36
C GLY A 96 8.94 -19.34 -23.86
N PHE A 97 9.97 -19.29 -24.71
CA PHE A 97 11.26 -18.72 -24.37
C PHE A 97 11.19 -17.20 -24.22
N THR A 98 10.48 -16.51 -25.10
CA THR A 98 10.27 -15.06 -24.98
C THR A 98 9.58 -14.73 -23.65
N ALA A 99 8.51 -15.44 -23.28
CA ALA A 99 7.84 -15.24 -21.99
C ALA A 99 8.79 -15.48 -20.79
N ALA A 100 9.66 -16.50 -20.87
CA ALA A 100 10.68 -16.75 -19.86
C ALA A 100 11.71 -15.60 -19.77
N CYS A 101 12.09 -14.98 -20.89
CA CYS A 101 12.99 -13.83 -20.92
C CYS A 101 12.39 -12.64 -20.15
N PHE A 102 11.12 -12.28 -20.42
CA PHE A 102 10.41 -11.22 -19.71
C PHE A 102 10.31 -11.49 -18.20
N LEU A 103 10.03 -12.74 -17.79
CA LEU A 103 10.01 -13.16 -16.39
C LEU A 103 11.36 -13.00 -15.69
N VAL A 104 12.45 -13.29 -16.42
CA VAL A 104 13.82 -13.17 -15.90
C VAL A 104 14.23 -11.71 -15.79
N ARG A 105 14.03 -10.90 -16.83
CA ARG A 105 14.37 -9.48 -16.82
C ARG A 105 13.67 -8.72 -15.70
N SER A 106 12.34 -8.84 -15.63
CA SER A 106 11.53 -8.15 -14.62
C SER A 106 11.80 -8.66 -13.20
N GLY A 107 11.99 -9.97 -13.04
CA GLY A 107 12.36 -10.58 -11.76
C GLY A 107 13.72 -10.09 -11.24
N ILE A 108 14.73 -9.97 -12.10
CA ILE A 108 16.04 -9.42 -11.72
C ILE A 108 15.91 -7.94 -11.33
N PHE A 109 15.16 -7.16 -12.10
CA PHE A 109 14.98 -5.73 -11.83
C PHE A 109 14.44 -5.49 -10.40
N ILE A 110 13.32 -6.12 -10.05
CA ILE A 110 12.71 -5.93 -8.73
C ILE A 110 13.60 -6.46 -7.60
N ILE A 111 14.34 -7.55 -7.85
CA ILE A 111 15.27 -8.11 -6.87
C ILE A 111 16.44 -7.17 -6.63
N ASN A 112 17.02 -6.57 -7.68
CA ASN A 112 18.09 -5.56 -7.54
C ASN A 112 17.58 -4.35 -6.77
N MET A 113 16.42 -3.81 -7.15
CA MET A 113 15.81 -2.68 -6.43
C MET A 113 15.65 -2.98 -4.94
N ALA A 114 15.14 -4.15 -4.58
CA ALA A 114 14.95 -4.54 -3.19
C ALA A 114 16.24 -4.99 -2.47
N SER A 115 17.28 -5.39 -3.19
CA SER A 115 18.57 -5.78 -2.58
C SER A 115 19.38 -4.55 -2.20
N GLU A 116 19.32 -3.51 -3.03
CA GLU A 116 19.92 -2.19 -2.81
C GLU A 116 19.15 -1.40 -1.73
N HIS A 117 17.83 -1.55 -1.68
CA HIS A 117 16.96 -0.78 -0.79
C HIS A 117 16.23 -1.67 0.23
N ARG A 118 16.73 -1.71 1.47
CA ARG A 118 16.12 -2.46 2.58
C ARG A 118 14.69 -2.01 2.90
N VAL A 119 14.39 -0.73 2.70
CA VAL A 119 13.04 -0.16 2.92
C VAL A 119 12.06 -0.72 1.88
N VAL A 120 12.41 -0.69 0.60
CA VAL A 120 11.64 -1.30 -0.51
C VAL A 120 11.34 -2.76 -0.20
N ARG A 121 12.36 -3.53 0.16
CA ARG A 121 12.19 -4.96 0.46
C ARG A 121 11.19 -5.23 1.56
N ARG A 122 11.30 -4.51 2.69
CA ARG A 122 10.37 -4.67 3.81
C ARG A 122 8.95 -4.33 3.36
N LYS A 123 8.81 -3.23 2.61
CA LYS A 123 7.53 -2.76 2.12
C LYS A 123 6.86 -3.76 1.19
N LEU A 124 7.58 -4.31 0.20
CA LEU A 124 7.04 -5.34 -0.71
C LEU A 124 6.68 -6.68 -0.03
N ASP A 125 7.22 -6.96 1.16
CA ASP A 125 6.89 -8.14 1.97
C ASP A 125 5.72 -7.90 2.95
N GLU A 126 5.30 -6.65 3.17
CA GLU A 126 4.11 -6.32 3.94
C GLU A 126 2.86 -6.72 3.15
N ALA A 127 1.87 -7.27 3.85
CA ALA A 127 0.56 -7.51 3.24
C ALA A 127 -0.11 -6.16 2.90
N GLU A 128 -0.89 -6.14 1.83
CA GLU A 128 -1.76 -5.01 1.53
C GLU A 128 -3.07 -5.54 0.93
N PRO A 129 -4.12 -5.69 1.77
CA PRO A 129 -5.40 -6.26 1.34
C PRO A 129 -6.08 -5.49 0.20
N ARG A 130 -5.89 -4.16 0.13
CA ARG A 130 -6.45 -3.31 -0.94
C ARG A 130 -6.07 -3.78 -2.35
N TYR A 131 -4.86 -4.31 -2.50
CA TYR A 131 -4.33 -4.79 -3.79
C TYR A 131 -4.29 -6.33 -3.84
N GLY A 132 -4.91 -7.02 -2.87
CA GLY A 132 -4.88 -8.48 -2.78
C GLY A 132 -3.48 -9.06 -2.56
N ILE A 133 -2.54 -8.29 -2.00
CA ILE A 133 -1.14 -8.70 -1.84
C ILE A 133 -0.95 -9.39 -0.47
N PRO A 134 -0.63 -10.70 -0.42
CA PRO A 134 -0.33 -11.38 0.83
C PRO A 134 1.01 -10.98 1.43
N ARG A 135 1.23 -11.30 2.70
CA ARG A 135 2.52 -11.12 3.37
C ARG A 135 3.57 -12.04 2.72
N LYS A 136 4.81 -11.56 2.59
CA LYS A 136 5.98 -12.29 2.04
C LYS A 136 5.90 -12.64 0.56
N THR A 137 5.03 -11.98 -0.22
CA THR A 137 4.94 -12.17 -1.68
C THR A 137 6.26 -11.92 -2.39
N PHE A 138 6.97 -10.83 -2.06
CA PHE A 138 8.29 -10.57 -2.64
C PHE A 138 9.32 -11.63 -2.26
N THR A 139 9.36 -12.06 -0.99
CA THR A 139 10.22 -13.18 -0.56
C THR A 139 9.97 -14.44 -1.39
N GLU A 140 8.72 -14.75 -1.73
CA GLU A 140 8.39 -15.88 -2.59
C GLU A 140 8.88 -15.67 -4.03
N VAL A 141 8.63 -14.49 -4.62
CA VAL A 141 9.14 -14.12 -5.94
C VAL A 141 10.66 -14.30 -5.99
N TYR A 142 11.37 -13.78 -4.99
CA TYR A 142 12.81 -13.92 -4.84
C TYR A 142 13.23 -15.39 -4.77
N ARG A 143 12.58 -16.21 -3.93
CA ARG A 143 12.89 -17.64 -3.75
C ARG A 143 12.76 -18.40 -5.06
N LEU A 144 11.69 -18.14 -5.81
CA LEU A 144 11.42 -18.80 -7.08
C LEU A 144 12.43 -18.39 -8.16
N GLN A 145 12.79 -17.09 -8.20
CA GLN A 145 13.74 -16.55 -9.17
C GLN A 145 15.18 -17.04 -8.93
N SER A 146 15.55 -17.32 -7.68
CA SER A 146 16.86 -17.84 -7.29
C SER A 146 16.96 -19.38 -7.32
N SER A 147 16.00 -20.06 -7.93
CA SER A 147 15.94 -21.52 -8.00
C SER A 147 16.93 -22.10 -9.02
N VAL A 148 17.92 -22.84 -8.54
CA VAL A 148 18.97 -23.49 -9.35
C VAL A 148 18.39 -24.31 -10.50
N ARG A 149 17.37 -25.14 -10.24
CA ARG A 149 16.72 -25.97 -11.26
C ARG A 149 16.12 -25.12 -12.39
N ARG A 150 15.45 -24.02 -12.06
CA ARG A 150 14.86 -23.10 -13.05
C ARG A 150 15.94 -22.35 -13.83
N MET A 151 17.01 -21.97 -13.14
CA MET A 151 18.17 -21.32 -13.77
C MET A 151 18.83 -22.24 -14.81
N TRP A 152 18.98 -23.53 -14.50
CA TRP A 152 19.52 -24.52 -15.45
C TRP A 152 18.63 -24.67 -16.68
N LYS A 153 17.32 -24.90 -16.50
CA LYS A 153 16.37 -24.97 -17.62
C LYS A 153 16.40 -23.73 -18.50
N PHE A 154 16.46 -22.54 -17.90
CA PHE A 154 16.57 -21.29 -18.64
C PHE A 154 17.89 -21.20 -19.42
N HIS A 155 18.99 -21.69 -18.84
CA HIS A 155 20.28 -21.74 -19.50
C HIS A 155 20.29 -22.70 -20.71
N GLU A 156 19.68 -23.87 -20.58
CA GLU A 156 19.52 -24.84 -21.68
C GLU A 156 18.69 -24.22 -22.82
N ALA A 157 17.57 -23.58 -22.49
CA ALA A 157 16.75 -22.89 -23.47
C ALA A 157 17.53 -21.75 -24.17
N TRP A 158 18.34 -20.99 -23.44
CA TRP A 158 19.22 -19.98 -24.04
C TRP A 158 20.27 -20.58 -24.98
N GLN A 159 20.90 -21.71 -24.63
CA GLN A 159 21.83 -22.38 -25.53
C GLN A 159 21.14 -22.88 -26.80
N PHE A 160 19.91 -23.40 -26.67
CA PHE A 160 19.09 -23.77 -27.82
C PHE A 160 18.80 -22.55 -28.71
N TYR A 161 18.37 -21.42 -28.13
CA TYR A 161 18.15 -20.18 -28.87
C TYR A 161 19.40 -19.73 -29.62
N GLN A 162 20.56 -19.70 -28.95
CA GLN A 162 21.83 -19.30 -29.58
C GLN A 162 22.20 -20.19 -30.77
N LYS A 163 22.01 -21.51 -30.65
CA LYS A 163 22.27 -22.46 -31.75
C LYS A 163 21.31 -22.27 -32.93
N HIS A 164 20.05 -21.93 -32.65
CA HIS A 164 18.97 -21.83 -33.64
C HIS A 164 18.55 -20.38 -33.93
N ARG A 165 19.39 -19.40 -33.59
CA ARG A 165 19.04 -17.97 -33.59
C ARG A 165 18.48 -17.52 -34.94
N THR A 166 19.19 -17.83 -36.03
CA THR A 166 18.79 -17.46 -37.39
C THR A 166 17.44 -18.06 -37.77
N GLU A 167 17.18 -19.31 -37.38
CA GLU A 167 15.94 -20.02 -37.69
C GLU A 167 14.76 -19.49 -36.86
N VAL A 168 14.99 -19.17 -35.59
CA VAL A 168 13.99 -18.57 -34.71
C VAL A 168 13.64 -17.15 -35.18
N LEU A 169 14.65 -16.35 -35.56
CA LEU A 169 14.41 -14.98 -36.05
C LEU A 169 13.86 -14.93 -37.47
N ALA A 170 14.04 -15.99 -38.28
CA ALA A 170 13.37 -16.11 -39.58
C ALA A 170 11.84 -16.12 -39.44
N LEU A 171 11.28 -16.52 -38.28
CA LEU A 171 9.86 -16.41 -37.98
C LEU A 171 9.34 -14.96 -37.94
N ARG A 172 10.19 -13.95 -38.11
CA ARG A 172 9.78 -12.56 -38.34
C ARG A 172 8.85 -12.37 -39.53
N SER A 173 9.03 -13.16 -40.58
CA SER A 173 8.17 -13.09 -41.77
C SER A 173 6.80 -13.73 -41.55
N ASP A 174 6.59 -14.44 -40.45
CA ASP A 174 5.29 -15.01 -40.09
C ASP A 174 4.35 -13.91 -39.57
N SER A 175 3.15 -13.83 -40.12
CA SER A 175 2.18 -12.79 -39.77
C SER A 175 1.68 -12.87 -38.32
N ALA A 176 1.67 -14.07 -37.74
CA ALA A 176 1.24 -14.33 -36.38
C ALA A 176 2.39 -14.23 -35.38
N LEU A 177 3.56 -14.80 -35.70
CA LEU A 177 4.68 -14.93 -34.76
C LEU A 177 5.73 -13.83 -34.90
N GLY A 178 5.71 -13.08 -36.00
CA GLY A 178 6.65 -12.01 -36.27
C GLY A 178 6.80 -11.00 -35.12
N PRO A 179 5.70 -10.51 -34.51
CA PRO A 179 5.78 -9.63 -33.34
C PRO A 179 6.53 -10.26 -32.15
N VAL A 180 6.39 -11.57 -31.92
CA VAL A 180 7.11 -12.26 -30.83
C VAL A 180 8.60 -12.38 -31.14
N ALA A 181 8.97 -12.65 -32.40
CA ALA A 181 10.37 -12.70 -32.83
C ALA A 181 11.07 -11.35 -32.76
N VAL A 182 10.34 -10.24 -32.95
CA VAL A 182 10.85 -8.88 -32.70
C VAL A 182 11.11 -8.67 -31.21
N LEU A 183 10.14 -9.00 -30.34
CA LEU A 183 10.31 -8.88 -28.89
C LEU A 183 11.49 -9.69 -28.36
N LEU A 184 11.71 -10.91 -28.87
CA LEU A 184 12.82 -11.75 -28.44
C LEU A 184 14.18 -11.13 -28.79
N GLU A 185 14.33 -10.54 -29.98
CA GLU A 185 15.57 -9.84 -30.35
C GLU A 185 15.79 -8.58 -29.51
N GLU A 186 14.74 -7.82 -29.19
CA GLU A 186 14.87 -6.68 -28.28
C GLU A 186 15.33 -7.09 -26.88
N GLU A 187 14.99 -8.29 -26.42
CA GLU A 187 15.38 -8.82 -25.11
C GLU A 187 16.81 -9.41 -25.09
N GLU A 188 17.37 -9.76 -26.25
CA GLU A 188 18.68 -10.43 -26.39
C GLU A 188 19.86 -9.66 -25.73
N PRO A 189 20.03 -8.33 -25.92
CA PRO A 189 21.14 -7.58 -25.31
C PRO A 189 21.13 -7.60 -23.77
N PHE A 190 19.94 -7.69 -23.16
CA PHE A 190 19.80 -7.73 -21.70
C PHE A 190 20.26 -9.06 -21.10
N MET A 191 20.29 -10.12 -21.90
CA MET A 191 20.69 -11.46 -21.46
C MET A 191 22.21 -11.66 -21.54
N GLU A 192 22.84 -11.22 -22.62
CA GLU A 192 24.29 -11.36 -22.84
C GLU A 192 25.12 -10.62 -21.79
N THR A 193 24.70 -9.40 -21.45
CA THR A 193 25.41 -8.53 -20.50
C THR A 193 25.38 -9.02 -19.04
N ARG A 194 24.54 -10.00 -18.67
CA ARG A 194 24.21 -10.32 -17.26
C ARG A 194 24.51 -11.73 -16.79
N ARG A 195 25.20 -12.56 -17.60
CA ARG A 195 25.61 -13.94 -17.23
C ARG A 195 26.32 -14.05 -15.86
N ARG A 196 27.15 -13.07 -15.50
CA ARG A 196 27.86 -13.00 -14.19
C ARG A 196 26.97 -12.49 -13.05
N ALA A 197 26.09 -11.51 -13.31
CA ALA A 197 25.19 -10.93 -12.31
C ALA A 197 24.17 -11.95 -11.76
N TYR A 198 23.77 -12.92 -12.58
CA TYR A 198 22.78 -13.94 -12.21
C TYR A 198 23.25 -14.90 -11.10
N TRP A 199 24.57 -15.14 -10.98
CA TRP A 199 25.17 -15.93 -9.90
C TRP A 199 25.31 -15.14 -8.58
N HIS A 200 25.57 -13.84 -8.63
CA HIS A 200 25.68 -12.97 -7.43
C HIS A 200 24.40 -12.92 -6.59
N HIS A 201 23.23 -12.97 -7.25
CA HIS A 201 21.92 -12.96 -6.60
C HIS A 201 21.69 -14.15 -5.65
N ARG A 202 22.30 -15.31 -5.93
CA ARG A 202 22.21 -16.49 -5.08
C ARG A 202 23.03 -16.35 -3.80
N ILE A 203 24.22 -15.74 -3.89
CA ILE A 203 25.10 -15.50 -2.74
C ILE A 203 24.40 -14.55 -1.76
N HIS A 204 23.81 -13.46 -2.26
CA HIS A 204 23.02 -12.53 -1.45
C HIS A 204 21.79 -13.19 -0.80
N TYR A 205 21.11 -14.11 -1.49
CA TYR A 205 19.96 -14.83 -0.91
C TYR A 205 20.34 -15.69 0.29
N ARG A 206 21.43 -16.46 0.18
CA ARG A 206 21.90 -17.34 1.25
C ARG A 206 22.35 -16.53 2.47
N LEU A 207 23.13 -15.46 2.25
CA LEU A 207 23.52 -14.52 3.31
C LEU A 207 22.30 -13.85 3.97
N HIS A 208 21.31 -13.45 3.18
CA HIS A 208 20.10 -12.80 3.71
C HIS A 208 19.17 -13.78 4.45
N SER A 209 18.91 -14.96 3.89
CA SER A 209 18.06 -15.99 4.52
C SER A 209 18.68 -16.59 5.79
N PHE A 210 20.01 -16.55 5.90
CA PHE A 210 20.74 -16.88 7.12
C PHE A 210 20.60 -15.77 8.18
N ARG A 211 20.84 -14.50 7.84
CA ARG A 211 20.68 -13.36 8.77
C ARG A 211 19.24 -13.17 9.28
N ARG A 212 18.21 -13.45 8.47
CA ARG A 212 16.79 -13.27 8.86
C ARG A 212 16.31 -14.31 9.89
N ARG A 213 16.81 -15.55 9.81
CA ARG A 213 16.43 -16.64 10.74
C ARG A 213 16.83 -16.35 12.19
N HIS A 214 17.88 -15.56 12.42
CA HIS A 214 18.29 -15.16 13.78
C HIS A 214 17.57 -13.91 14.33
N ARG A 215 16.94 -13.08 13.49
CA ARG A 215 16.29 -11.82 13.93
C ARG A 215 14.78 -11.94 14.16
N GLN A 216 14.10 -12.89 13.50
CA GLN A 216 12.64 -13.08 13.62
C GLN A 216 12.17 -13.50 15.02
N GLY A 217 13.02 -14.15 15.81
CA GLY A 217 12.70 -14.49 17.19
C GLY A 217 12.51 -13.25 18.09
N PHE A 218 13.16 -12.12 17.78
CA PHE A 218 13.11 -10.93 18.64
C PHE A 218 11.91 -10.01 18.32
N GLU A 219 11.54 -9.86 17.04
CA GLU A 219 10.41 -9.02 16.62
C GLU A 219 9.04 -9.62 16.99
N GLN A 220 8.90 -10.97 16.96
CA GLN A 220 7.66 -11.65 17.39
C GLN A 220 7.44 -11.53 18.91
N THR A 221 8.50 -11.65 19.71
CA THR A 221 8.42 -11.50 21.17
C THR A 221 8.03 -10.09 21.58
N MET A 222 8.60 -9.06 20.93
CA MET A 222 8.22 -7.67 21.22
C MET A 222 6.79 -7.34 20.82
N PHE A 223 6.28 -7.89 19.72
CA PHE A 223 4.90 -7.68 19.28
C PHE A 223 3.89 -8.21 20.30
N HIS A 224 4.12 -9.39 20.89
CA HIS A 224 3.24 -9.94 21.92
C HIS A 224 3.30 -9.15 23.23
N ILE A 225 4.47 -8.64 23.63
CA ILE A 225 4.60 -7.78 24.82
C ILE A 225 3.77 -6.49 24.67
N PHE A 226 3.80 -5.85 23.49
CA PHE A 226 3.00 -4.64 23.24
C PHE A 226 1.50 -4.93 23.08
N GLU A 227 1.12 -6.05 22.47
CA GLU A 227 -0.29 -6.46 22.33
C GLU A 227 -0.93 -6.75 23.69
N LEU A 228 -0.18 -7.37 24.61
CA LEU A 228 -0.59 -7.57 26.00
C LEU A 228 -0.76 -6.23 26.74
N GLY A 229 0.20 -5.30 26.60
CA GLY A 229 0.07 -3.96 27.21
C GLY A 229 -1.10 -3.13 26.65
N GLY A 230 -1.37 -3.21 25.35
CA GLY A 230 -2.44 -2.45 24.70
C GLY A 230 -3.85 -2.99 24.95
N ARG A 231 -4.02 -4.31 25.09
CA ARG A 231 -5.33 -4.94 25.37
C ARG A 231 -5.81 -4.71 26.80
N THR A 232 -4.92 -4.79 27.78
CA THR A 232 -5.27 -4.61 29.20
C THR A 232 -5.61 -3.16 29.57
N VAL A 233 -5.04 -2.20 28.85
CA VAL A 233 -5.29 -0.76 29.07
C VAL A 233 -6.61 -0.29 28.43
N ALA A 234 -7.12 -1.00 27.41
CA ALA A 234 -8.33 -0.63 26.68
C ALA A 234 -9.65 -1.15 27.31
N GLU A 235 -9.58 -2.02 28.32
CA GLU A 235 -10.74 -2.64 28.99
C GLU A 235 -11.07 -2.03 30.36
N LEU A 236 -10.25 -1.08 30.85
CA LEU A 236 -10.50 -0.43 32.12
C LEU A 236 -11.36 0.83 31.90
N ARG A 237 -12.57 0.85 32.46
CA ARG A 237 -13.18 2.13 32.85
C ARG A 237 -12.39 2.67 34.04
N ASP A 238 -12.19 3.99 34.10
CA ASP A 238 -11.39 4.66 35.13
C ASP A 238 -11.74 4.13 36.55
N PRO A 239 -10.84 3.38 37.21
CA PRO A 239 -11.10 2.82 38.54
C PRO A 239 -11.23 3.92 39.62
N PHE A 240 -10.92 5.18 39.28
CA PHE A 240 -11.05 6.34 40.15
C PHE A 240 -12.25 7.25 39.79
N ALA A 241 -13.09 6.89 38.82
CA ALA A 241 -14.28 7.67 38.44
C ALA A 241 -15.30 7.86 39.60
N GLY A 242 -15.13 7.16 40.73
CA GLY A 242 -15.93 7.32 41.94
C GLY A 242 -15.25 8.04 43.11
N LEU A 243 -13.96 8.39 43.02
CA LEU A 243 -13.21 8.96 44.16
C LEU A 243 -13.28 10.49 44.25
N PHE A 244 -13.68 11.16 43.17
CA PHE A 244 -13.98 12.58 43.16
C PHE A 244 -15.34 12.79 42.48
N PRO A 245 -16.38 13.25 43.20
CA PRO A 245 -17.64 13.58 42.58
C PRO A 245 -17.44 14.81 41.68
N GLN A 246 -17.16 14.56 40.41
CA GLN A 246 -17.32 15.58 39.38
C GLN A 246 -18.83 15.82 39.21
N PRO A 247 -19.30 17.08 39.18
CA PRO A 247 -20.72 17.35 39.02
C PRO A 247 -21.21 16.69 37.73
N LYS A 248 -22.24 15.84 37.84
CA LYS A 248 -22.95 15.23 36.71
C LYS A 248 -23.58 16.34 35.86
N ARG A 249 -22.81 16.98 34.98
CA ARG A 249 -23.36 17.76 33.86
C ARG A 249 -23.92 16.75 32.87
N ALA A 250 -25.14 16.99 32.39
CA ALA A 250 -25.81 16.14 31.39
C ALA A 250 -24.88 15.87 30.20
N LEU A 251 -24.92 14.64 29.66
CA LEU A 251 -24.26 14.27 28.41
C LEU A 251 -24.68 15.26 27.32
N ARG A 252 -23.79 16.17 26.95
CA ARG A 252 -24.03 17.10 25.85
C ARG A 252 -23.69 16.37 24.57
N HIS A 253 -24.66 16.19 23.69
CA HIS A 253 -24.44 15.60 22.37
C HIS A 253 -24.12 16.73 21.40
N CYS A 254 -23.16 16.51 20.50
CA CYS A 254 -22.92 17.45 19.41
C CYS A 254 -24.09 17.36 18.41
N GLU A 255 -24.98 18.35 18.40
CA GLU A 255 -26.11 18.46 17.47
C GLU A 255 -25.69 19.01 16.10
N LEU A 256 -24.55 18.56 15.56
CA LEU A 256 -24.13 18.93 14.22
C LEU A 256 -25.00 18.19 13.20
N GLY A 257 -25.67 18.93 12.30
CA GLY A 257 -26.49 18.34 11.24
C GLY A 257 -25.67 17.91 10.02
N HIS A 258 -26.09 16.84 9.35
CA HIS A 258 -25.45 16.29 8.14
C HIS A 258 -25.28 17.34 7.02
N GLN A 259 -26.20 18.30 6.92
CA GLN A 259 -26.19 19.41 5.96
C GLN A 259 -24.96 20.33 6.04
N TYR A 260 -24.21 20.30 7.15
CA TYR A 260 -23.01 21.09 7.35
C TYR A 260 -21.72 20.33 7.02
N LEU A 261 -21.83 19.02 6.77
CA LEU A 261 -20.70 18.16 6.46
C LEU A 261 -20.58 17.92 4.96
N GLU A 262 -19.34 17.90 4.47
CA GLU A 262 -19.01 17.60 3.08
C GLU A 262 -18.06 16.40 3.02
N PRO A 263 -18.00 15.69 1.87
CA PRO A 263 -17.03 14.62 1.65
C PRO A 263 -15.61 15.09 1.99
N GLY A 264 -14.85 14.28 2.71
CA GLY A 264 -13.47 14.56 3.09
C GLY A 264 -13.29 15.36 4.38
N ASP A 265 -14.36 15.91 4.96
CA ASP A 265 -14.27 16.61 6.24
C ASP A 265 -13.67 15.70 7.31
N ILE A 266 -12.72 16.25 8.09
CA ILE A 266 -12.07 15.55 9.19
C ILE A 266 -12.77 15.97 10.47
N LEU A 267 -13.37 15.00 11.15
CA LEU A 267 -13.98 15.21 12.45
C LEU A 267 -12.99 14.78 13.54
N ILE A 268 -12.57 15.73 14.36
CA ILE A 268 -11.75 15.51 15.54
C ILE A 268 -12.66 15.51 16.77
N THR A 269 -12.59 14.46 17.58
CA THR A 269 -13.54 14.26 18.68
C THR A 269 -12.86 13.99 20.01
N ARG A 270 -13.57 14.31 21.09
CA ARG A 270 -13.21 13.96 22.46
C ARG A 270 -14.45 13.49 23.23
N HIS A 271 -14.32 12.35 23.90
CA HIS A 271 -15.22 11.96 24.98
C HIS A 271 -14.58 12.33 26.31
N ARG A 272 -15.35 12.87 27.26
CA ARG A 272 -14.88 13.33 28.57
C ARG A 272 -14.31 12.19 29.43
N ASP A 273 -14.95 11.02 29.39
CA ASP A 273 -14.64 9.88 30.26
C ASP A 273 -13.75 8.81 29.60
N ALA A 274 -13.15 9.11 28.44
CA ALA A 274 -12.27 8.17 27.76
C ALA A 274 -10.85 8.20 28.34
N LEU A 275 -10.30 7.02 28.68
CA LEU A 275 -8.92 6.88 29.16
C LEU A 275 -7.87 7.43 28.17
N SER A 276 -8.19 7.47 26.87
CA SER A 276 -7.33 8.07 25.85
C SER A 276 -6.91 9.51 26.19
N ASN A 277 -7.73 10.24 26.95
CA ASN A 277 -7.44 11.59 27.41
C ASN A 277 -6.23 11.71 28.36
N ARG A 278 -5.84 10.61 29.02
CA ARG A 278 -4.69 10.58 29.95
C ARG A 278 -3.40 10.08 29.30
N PHE A 279 -3.49 9.41 28.16
CA PHE A 279 -2.36 8.73 27.52
C PHE A 279 -1.96 9.32 26.17
N LEU A 280 -2.87 10.04 25.50
CA LEU A 280 -2.57 10.74 24.25
C LEU A 280 -2.22 12.20 24.53
N PRO A 281 -1.22 12.76 23.84
CA PRO A 281 -0.83 14.15 24.03
C PRO A 281 -1.94 15.09 23.55
N GLY A 282 -2.32 16.03 24.41
CA GLY A 282 -3.24 17.14 24.10
C GLY A 282 -4.70 16.91 24.46
N PHE A 283 -5.55 17.84 24.02
CA PHE A 283 -6.97 17.82 24.28
C PHE A 283 -7.71 16.91 23.29
N TRP A 284 -7.23 16.75 22.06
CA TRP A 284 -7.90 15.95 21.05
C TRP A 284 -7.32 14.53 20.93
N PRO A 285 -8.08 13.48 21.29
CA PRO A 285 -7.59 12.09 21.23
C PRO A 285 -7.92 11.35 19.92
N HIS A 286 -8.91 11.80 19.14
CA HIS A 286 -9.50 10.96 18.10
C HIS A 286 -9.83 11.72 16.80
N ALA A 287 -9.79 11.02 15.66
CA ALA A 287 -10.11 11.56 14.34
C ALA A 287 -10.89 10.56 13.48
N ALA A 288 -11.91 11.05 12.77
CA ALA A 288 -12.71 10.32 11.79
C ALA A 288 -12.80 11.13 10.49
N LEU A 289 -13.13 10.48 9.37
CA LEU A 289 -13.26 11.13 8.07
C LEU A 289 -14.66 10.92 7.49
N HIS A 290 -15.33 12.01 7.13
CA HIS A 290 -16.68 11.99 6.58
C HIS A 290 -16.70 11.59 5.10
N VAL A 291 -17.57 10.65 4.75
CA VAL A 291 -17.68 10.12 3.39
C VAL A 291 -18.51 11.04 2.49
N GLY A 292 -19.49 11.75 3.06
CA GLY A 292 -20.50 12.48 2.29
C GLY A 292 -21.40 11.54 1.49
N ALA A 293 -21.92 11.98 0.34
CA ALA A 293 -22.89 11.22 -0.47
C ALA A 293 -22.24 10.25 -1.49
N LEU A 294 -21.14 9.59 -1.12
CA LEU A 294 -20.43 8.66 -2.01
C LEU A 294 -21.04 7.26 -1.92
N GLY A 295 -21.84 6.89 -2.92
CA GLY A 295 -22.46 5.56 -3.04
C GLY A 295 -23.44 5.26 -1.89
N ASP A 296 -23.50 4.00 -1.45
CA ASP A 296 -24.41 3.55 -0.38
C ASP A 296 -23.93 3.94 1.04
N CYS A 297 -22.85 4.71 1.15
CA CYS A 297 -22.23 5.11 2.41
C CYS A 297 -22.62 6.54 2.82
N GLU A 298 -23.78 7.02 2.33
CA GLU A 298 -24.20 8.41 2.47
C GLU A 298 -24.24 8.87 3.93
N GLY A 299 -23.54 9.98 4.22
CA GLY A 299 -23.53 10.61 5.55
C GLY A 299 -22.73 9.84 6.61
N GLN A 300 -22.02 8.77 6.25
CA GLN A 300 -21.25 7.97 7.20
C GLN A 300 -19.82 8.50 7.40
N PHE A 301 -19.19 8.02 8.47
CA PHE A 301 -17.79 8.26 8.78
C PHE A 301 -16.97 6.98 8.61
N VAL A 302 -15.77 7.10 8.03
CA VAL A 302 -14.74 6.08 8.15
C VAL A 302 -13.93 6.36 9.41
N GLU A 303 -13.88 5.40 10.32
CA GLU A 303 -13.21 5.57 11.60
C GLU A 303 -12.44 4.32 12.00
N ALA A 304 -11.19 4.52 12.45
CA ALA A 304 -10.38 3.49 13.09
C ALA A 304 -10.58 3.55 14.61
N ARG A 305 -11.31 2.58 15.18
CA ARG A 305 -11.34 2.31 16.63
C ARG A 305 -10.76 0.92 16.90
N LYS A 306 -10.76 0.48 18.16
CA LYS A 306 -10.19 -0.82 18.61
C LYS A 306 -10.68 -2.05 17.81
N ASP A 307 -11.87 -1.98 17.24
CA ASP A 307 -12.54 -3.00 16.44
C ASP A 307 -12.21 -2.91 14.93
N GLY A 308 -11.24 -2.08 14.56
CA GLY A 308 -10.75 -1.87 13.20
C GLY A 308 -11.25 -0.58 12.55
N VAL A 309 -10.93 -0.45 11.26
CA VAL A 309 -11.42 0.61 10.38
C VAL A 309 -12.81 0.19 9.89
N ARG A 310 -13.84 0.97 10.23
CA ARG A 310 -15.23 0.68 9.89
C ARG A 310 -15.95 1.93 9.41
N LEU A 311 -17.01 1.71 8.63
CA LEU A 311 -18.03 2.71 8.40
C LEU A 311 -18.94 2.79 9.61
N ARG A 312 -19.27 4.02 10.01
CA ARG A 312 -20.11 4.30 11.17
C ARG A 312 -21.16 5.34 10.81
N PRO A 313 -22.38 5.20 11.33
CA PRO A 313 -23.37 6.25 11.28
C PRO A 313 -22.85 7.53 11.93
N MET A 314 -23.40 8.66 11.48
CA MET A 314 -23.04 9.98 11.99
C MET A 314 -23.35 10.13 13.47
N GLU A 315 -24.49 9.58 13.91
CA GLU A 315 -24.98 9.62 15.29
C GLU A 315 -24.00 8.96 16.25
N ASP A 316 -23.44 7.81 15.85
CA ASP A 316 -22.44 7.06 16.63
C ASP A 316 -21.09 7.78 16.73
N THR A 317 -20.77 8.63 15.76
CA THR A 317 -19.49 9.35 15.70
C THR A 317 -19.58 10.70 16.43
N LEU A 318 -20.75 11.34 16.42
CA LEU A 318 -21.02 12.62 17.06
C LEU A 318 -21.56 12.53 18.49
N ALA A 319 -21.75 11.32 19.03
CA ALA A 319 -22.08 11.08 20.44
C ALA A 319 -20.87 11.39 21.37
N VAL A 320 -20.33 12.61 21.29
CA VAL A 320 -19.08 13.09 21.90
C VAL A 320 -19.30 14.40 22.65
N ASP A 321 -18.46 14.67 23.65
CA ASP A 321 -18.52 15.88 24.47
C ASP A 321 -17.85 17.10 23.83
N SER A 322 -16.97 16.87 22.86
CA SER A 322 -16.37 17.93 22.07
C SER A 322 -16.09 17.44 20.66
N ALA A 323 -16.31 18.32 19.69
CA ALA A 323 -16.14 18.03 18.27
C ALA A 323 -15.55 19.24 17.55
N LEU A 324 -14.66 18.98 16.61
CA LEU A 324 -14.08 19.96 15.71
C LEU A 324 -14.14 19.39 14.29
N VAL A 325 -14.66 20.16 13.35
CA VAL A 325 -14.69 19.78 11.94
C VAL A 325 -13.70 20.63 11.17
N LEU A 326 -12.75 19.97 10.53
CA LEU A 326 -11.78 20.56 9.61
C LEU A 326 -12.15 20.23 8.17
N ARG A 327 -12.20 21.25 7.32
CA ARG A 327 -12.46 21.10 5.88
C ARG A 327 -11.25 21.55 5.08
N ALA A 328 -10.81 20.73 4.13
CA ALA A 328 -9.71 21.10 3.24
C ALA A 328 -10.13 22.25 2.32
N ARG A 329 -9.25 23.23 2.10
CA ARG A 329 -9.42 24.33 1.15
C ARG A 329 -9.07 23.90 -0.26
N LEU A 330 -9.72 22.83 -0.71
CA LEU A 330 -9.51 22.19 -1.99
C LEU A 330 -10.83 21.98 -2.74
N PRO A 331 -10.80 21.88 -4.08
CA PRO A 331 -11.98 21.57 -4.87
C PRO A 331 -12.67 20.29 -4.40
N ARG A 332 -14.00 20.26 -4.51
CA ARG A 332 -14.83 19.15 -4.00
C ARG A 332 -14.37 17.79 -4.53
N GLU A 333 -13.91 17.73 -5.77
CA GLU A 333 -13.42 16.51 -6.43
C GLU A 333 -12.24 15.89 -5.67
N ILE A 334 -11.34 16.73 -5.16
CA ILE A 334 -10.18 16.31 -4.37
C ILE A 334 -10.60 15.85 -2.97
N ARG A 335 -11.61 16.50 -2.38
CA ARG A 335 -12.15 16.11 -1.07
C ARG A 335 -12.90 14.79 -1.12
N GLU A 336 -13.65 14.56 -2.19
CA GLU A 336 -14.26 13.26 -2.49
C GLU A 336 -13.20 12.19 -2.72
N GLU A 337 -12.08 12.51 -3.36
CA GLU A 337 -10.97 11.57 -3.51
C GLU A 337 -10.35 11.18 -2.17
N ALA A 338 -10.20 12.10 -1.22
CA ALA A 338 -9.78 11.77 0.15
C ALA A 338 -10.75 10.79 0.82
N ALA A 339 -12.06 11.01 0.65
CA ALA A 339 -13.10 10.11 1.15
C ALA A 339 -13.04 8.73 0.48
N ARG A 340 -12.84 8.65 -0.84
CA ARG A 340 -12.63 7.37 -1.55
C ARG A 340 -11.41 6.63 -1.03
N ARG A 341 -10.28 7.32 -0.80
CA ARG A 341 -9.09 6.73 -0.21
C ARG A 341 -9.36 6.17 1.18
N ALA A 342 -10.09 6.89 2.03
CA ALA A 342 -10.48 6.41 3.34
C ALA A 342 -11.33 5.12 3.25
N LEU A 343 -12.29 5.07 2.32
CA LEU A 343 -13.12 3.88 2.09
C LEU A 343 -12.29 2.64 1.73
N THR A 344 -11.18 2.79 0.99
CA THR A 344 -10.27 1.66 0.67
C THR A 344 -9.64 1.01 1.91
N HIS A 345 -9.66 1.68 3.06
CA HIS A 345 -9.09 1.17 4.30
C HIS A 345 -10.09 0.43 5.20
N VAL A 346 -11.39 0.45 4.87
CA VAL A 346 -12.42 -0.28 5.61
C VAL A 346 -12.07 -1.77 5.67
N GLY A 347 -12.18 -2.35 6.87
CA GLY A 347 -11.80 -3.75 7.16
C GLY A 347 -10.37 -3.95 7.65
N LYS A 348 -9.50 -2.91 7.62
CA LYS A 348 -8.18 -3.00 8.26
C LYS A 348 -8.31 -3.05 9.78
N LEU A 349 -7.37 -3.74 10.44
CA LEU A 349 -7.33 -3.83 11.90
C LEU A 349 -6.76 -2.56 12.53
N TYR A 350 -7.05 -2.34 13.81
CA TYR A 350 -6.52 -1.20 14.55
C TYR A 350 -5.02 -1.33 14.81
N ASP A 351 -4.29 -0.22 14.74
CA ASP A 351 -2.87 -0.15 15.09
C ASP A 351 -2.66 0.32 16.53
N PHE A 352 -2.45 -0.64 17.44
CA PHE A 352 -2.11 -0.35 18.84
C PHE A 352 -0.65 0.07 19.04
N ALA A 353 0.22 -0.11 18.03
CA ALA A 353 1.63 0.28 18.11
C ALA A 353 1.89 1.74 17.69
N PHE A 354 0.88 2.40 17.11
CA PHE A 354 0.92 3.78 16.61
C PHE A 354 2.16 4.04 15.74
N ASP A 355 2.41 3.17 14.75
CA ASP A 355 3.56 3.24 13.86
C ASP A 355 3.11 3.45 12.41
N PHE A 356 3.13 4.69 11.94
CA PHE A 356 2.48 5.04 10.67
C PHE A 356 3.30 4.62 9.45
N ARG A 357 4.49 4.03 9.68
CA ARG A 357 5.32 3.42 8.64
C ARG A 357 4.70 2.17 8.04
N GLN A 358 3.82 1.47 8.76
CA GLN A 358 3.09 0.30 8.28
C GLN A 358 1.70 0.69 7.75
N ALA A 359 1.21 -0.06 6.76
CA ALA A 359 -0.09 0.19 6.12
C ALA A 359 -1.15 -0.89 6.45
N THR A 360 -0.76 -2.00 7.08
CA THR A 360 -1.62 -3.16 7.33
C THR A 360 -2.67 -2.92 8.42
N ARG A 361 -2.38 -1.99 9.33
CA ARG A 361 -3.22 -1.62 10.47
C ARG A 361 -3.19 -0.11 10.62
N LEU A 362 -4.30 0.50 11.01
CA LEU A 362 -4.40 1.95 11.09
C LEU A 362 -4.94 2.40 12.45
N ALA A 363 -4.31 3.43 13.01
CA ALA A 363 -4.89 4.26 14.05
C ALA A 363 -5.80 5.33 13.42
N CYS A 364 -6.62 5.99 14.24
CA CYS A 364 -7.58 7.02 13.82
C CYS A 364 -6.94 8.13 12.96
N THR A 365 -5.85 8.74 13.42
CA THR A 365 -5.13 9.77 12.65
C THR A 365 -4.26 9.21 11.53
N ALA A 366 -3.90 7.92 11.56
CA ALA A 366 -3.21 7.25 10.45
C ALA A 366 -4.12 7.10 9.24
N LEU A 367 -5.42 6.85 9.47
CA LEU A 367 -6.45 6.84 8.43
C LEU A 367 -6.52 8.20 7.73
N VAL A 368 -6.61 9.29 8.50
CA VAL A 368 -6.63 10.66 7.95
C VAL A 368 -5.33 10.97 7.19
N TYR A 369 -4.17 10.67 7.81
CA TYR A 369 -2.86 10.84 7.20
C TYR A 369 -2.76 10.15 5.83
N ARG A 370 -3.20 8.89 5.73
CA ARG A 370 -3.16 8.15 4.46
C ARG A 370 -4.18 8.61 3.44
N SER A 371 -5.30 9.18 3.88
CA SER A 371 -6.33 9.68 2.99
C SER A 371 -5.94 11.02 2.34
N TRP A 372 -5.16 11.85 3.05
CA TRP A 372 -4.86 13.21 2.63
C TRP A 372 -3.41 13.47 2.19
N HIS A 373 -2.42 12.75 2.71
CA HIS A 373 -1.03 13.04 2.40
C HIS A 373 -0.74 12.87 0.89
N GLY A 374 -0.15 13.91 0.28
CA GLY A 374 0.19 13.95 -1.14
C GLY A 374 -1.00 14.27 -2.06
N LEU A 375 -2.20 14.43 -1.52
CA LEU A 375 -3.40 14.79 -2.26
C LEU A 375 -3.61 16.30 -2.25
N GLY A 376 -3.76 16.91 -3.43
CA GLY A 376 -3.98 18.36 -3.56
C GLY A 376 -2.86 19.25 -2.98
N GLY A 377 -1.65 18.70 -2.80
CA GLY A 377 -0.52 19.42 -2.21
C GLY A 377 -0.41 19.28 -0.68
N ILE A 378 -1.38 18.68 0.00
CA ILE A 378 -1.37 18.52 1.46
C ILE A 378 -0.20 17.62 1.89
N ARG A 379 0.60 18.11 2.84
CA ARG A 379 1.73 17.38 3.42
C ARG A 379 1.65 17.42 4.94
N PHE A 380 1.73 16.23 5.52
CA PHE A 380 1.83 16.04 6.96
C PHE A 380 3.20 15.48 7.33
N GLU A 381 3.76 15.99 8.42
CA GLU A 381 5.01 15.55 9.01
C GLU A 381 4.74 14.66 10.22
N LEU A 382 5.42 13.51 10.27
CA LEU A 382 5.27 12.57 11.38
C LEU A 382 6.26 12.93 12.51
N GLY A 383 5.75 12.98 13.73
CA GLY A 383 6.57 13.13 14.94
C GLY A 383 7.08 11.79 15.46
N ALA A 384 8.30 11.77 16.00
CA ALA A 384 8.86 10.60 16.66
C ALA A 384 8.41 10.56 18.14
N LYS A 385 7.66 9.52 18.53
CA LYS A 385 7.24 9.26 19.92
C LYS A 385 7.67 7.84 20.31
N ALA A 386 8.54 7.72 21.30
CA ALA A 386 9.10 6.43 21.77
C ALA A 386 9.65 5.53 20.62
N GLY A 387 10.33 6.12 19.63
CA GLY A 387 10.91 5.40 18.48
C GLY A 387 9.89 4.97 17.40
N ARG A 388 8.64 5.40 17.52
CA ARG A 388 7.58 5.23 16.52
C ARG A 388 7.29 6.57 15.84
N LEU A 389 6.96 6.53 14.55
CA LEU A 389 6.52 7.71 13.82
C LEU A 389 5.01 7.74 13.79
N CYS A 390 4.42 8.81 14.28
CA CYS A 390 2.97 8.99 14.31
C CYS A 390 2.59 10.46 14.17
N LEU A 391 1.31 10.70 13.99
CA LEU A 391 0.71 12.03 13.98
C LEU A 391 -0.41 12.03 15.02
N SER A 392 -0.29 12.78 16.11
CA SER A 392 -1.42 12.93 17.05
C SER A 392 -2.48 13.83 16.43
N ALA A 393 -3.70 13.81 16.99
CA ALA A 393 -4.76 14.69 16.48
C ALA A 393 -4.43 16.17 16.72
N GLU A 394 -3.73 16.52 17.81
CA GLU A 394 -3.18 17.87 17.99
C GLU A 394 -2.17 18.27 16.91
N ASP A 395 -1.21 17.39 16.60
CA ASP A 395 -0.19 17.67 15.58
C ASP A 395 -0.88 17.82 14.21
N LEU A 396 -1.88 16.97 13.92
CA LEU A 396 -2.73 17.07 12.74
C LEU A 396 -3.45 18.42 12.66
N ILE A 397 -4.18 18.84 13.71
CA ILE A 397 -4.86 20.14 13.73
C ILE A 397 -3.86 21.29 13.55
N THR A 398 -2.73 21.23 14.24
CA THR A 398 -1.69 22.27 14.18
C THR A 398 -1.16 22.43 12.76
N GLN A 399 -0.75 21.33 12.12
CA GLN A 399 -0.23 21.35 10.75
C GLN A 399 -1.30 21.80 9.76
N SER A 400 -2.52 21.26 9.88
CA SER A 400 -3.67 21.61 9.03
C SER A 400 -3.98 23.10 9.02
N LEU A 401 -3.96 23.76 10.19
CA LEU A 401 -4.24 25.19 10.31
C LEU A 401 -3.02 26.07 9.99
N ALA A 402 -1.82 25.67 10.42
CA ALA A 402 -0.59 26.45 10.19
C ALA A 402 -0.25 26.56 8.69
N HIS A 403 -0.46 25.49 7.93
CA HIS A 403 -0.25 25.49 6.48
C HIS A 403 -1.39 26.15 5.70
N ASN A 404 -2.48 26.53 6.38
CA ASN A 404 -3.69 27.08 5.76
C ASN A 404 -4.34 26.11 4.74
N ASP A 405 -4.06 24.81 4.88
CA ASP A 405 -4.58 23.71 4.06
C ASP A 405 -6.04 23.41 4.40
N PHE A 406 -6.43 23.62 5.66
CA PHE A 406 -7.77 23.36 6.18
C PHE A 406 -8.33 24.56 6.93
N GLU A 407 -9.65 24.62 7.02
CA GLU A 407 -10.37 25.58 7.84
C GLU A 407 -11.31 24.90 8.84
N VAL A 408 -11.60 25.62 9.93
CA VAL A 408 -12.58 25.20 10.92
C VAL A 408 -13.97 25.57 10.42
N VAL A 409 -14.82 24.56 10.18
CA VAL A 409 -16.20 24.78 9.70
C VAL A 409 -17.24 24.61 10.79
N ALA A 410 -16.97 23.77 11.79
CA ALA A 410 -17.83 23.60 12.95
C ALA A 410 -17.00 23.30 14.20
N TYR A 411 -17.45 23.81 15.34
CA TYR A 411 -16.80 23.61 16.62
C TYR A 411 -17.82 23.48 17.75
N PHE A 412 -17.62 22.47 18.59
CA PHE A 412 -18.33 22.24 19.83
C PHE A 412 -17.31 21.95 20.93
N GLY A 413 -17.04 22.96 21.75
CA GLY A 413 -16.05 22.91 22.82
C GLY A 413 -16.62 22.59 24.20
N PRO A 414 -15.76 22.37 25.21
CA PRO A 414 -16.17 22.04 26.58
C PRO A 414 -17.00 23.14 27.26
N ARG A 415 -16.94 24.38 26.75
CA ARG A 415 -17.66 25.55 27.26
C ARG A 415 -18.81 26.00 26.36
N CYS A 416 -19.00 25.36 25.20
CA CYS A 416 -20.05 25.72 24.26
C CYS A 416 -21.40 25.17 24.71
N GLU A 417 -22.46 25.97 24.58
CA GLU A 417 -23.85 25.52 24.79
C GLU A 417 -24.47 24.95 23.52
N SER A 418 -24.02 25.41 22.35
CA SER A 418 -24.44 24.95 21.03
C SER A 418 -23.24 24.85 20.09
N VAL A 419 -23.43 24.19 18.94
CA VAL A 419 -22.41 24.09 17.90
C VAL A 419 -22.23 25.45 17.23
N SER A 420 -20.98 25.94 17.19
CA SER A 420 -20.60 27.12 16.42
C SER A 420 -20.23 26.73 15.00
N LEU A 421 -20.57 27.57 14.02
CA LEU A 421 -20.34 27.32 12.59
C LEU A 421 -19.49 28.43 11.94
N GLY A 422 -18.76 28.08 10.88
CA GLY A 422 -17.99 29.01 10.05
C GLY A 422 -16.98 29.85 10.85
N LYS A 423 -16.95 31.16 10.61
CA LYS A 423 -15.98 32.07 11.27
C LYS A 423 -16.09 32.06 12.80
N ALA A 424 -17.31 32.03 13.33
CA ALA A 424 -17.53 31.95 14.78
C ALA A 424 -16.96 30.65 15.37
N ALA A 425 -17.01 29.54 14.62
CA ALA A 425 -16.39 28.28 15.04
C ALA A 425 -14.87 28.42 15.16
N ALA A 426 -14.22 29.04 14.17
CA ALA A 426 -12.78 29.26 14.18
C ALA A 426 -12.35 30.16 15.35
N GLU A 427 -13.03 31.30 15.53
CA GLU A 427 -12.76 32.24 16.62
C GLU A 427 -12.90 31.57 18.00
N GLN A 428 -14.02 30.87 18.21
CA GLN A 428 -14.27 30.17 19.47
C GLN A 428 -13.26 29.04 19.73
N PHE A 429 -12.88 28.30 18.68
CA PHE A 429 -11.85 27.27 18.78
C PHE A 429 -10.49 27.85 19.18
N HIS A 430 -10.08 28.98 18.59
CA HIS A 430 -8.82 29.66 18.94
C HIS A 430 -8.81 30.11 20.39
N VAL A 431 -9.88 30.76 20.86
CA VAL A 431 -10.02 31.21 22.25
C VAL A 431 -9.96 30.04 23.23
N ASP A 432 -10.65 28.93 22.93
CA ASP A 432 -10.62 27.75 23.79
C ASP A 432 -9.24 27.08 23.81
N ARG A 433 -8.56 27.03 22.66
CA ARG A 433 -7.25 26.38 22.54
C ARG A 433 -6.15 27.13 23.30
N GLU A 434 -6.17 28.46 23.29
CA GLU A 434 -5.21 29.28 24.06
C GLU A 434 -5.38 29.09 25.56
N GLN A 435 -6.62 28.95 26.03
CA GLN A 435 -6.93 28.84 27.47
C GLN A 435 -6.75 27.43 28.05
N VAL A 436 -6.62 26.40 27.20
CA VAL A 436 -6.27 25.03 27.61
C VAL A 436 -4.74 24.81 27.60
N ALA A 437 -4.00 25.65 26.88
CA ALA A 437 -2.53 25.58 26.80
C ALA A 437 -1.81 26.36 27.92
N GLY A 438 -2.49 27.30 28.57
CA GLY A 438 -2.05 27.97 29.80
C GLY A 438 -2.58 27.27 31.05
#